data_AF-A0A5R9J1I8-F1
#
_entry.id   AF-A0A5R9J1I8-F1
#
_cell.length_a   1.000
_cell.length_b   1.000
_cell.length_c   1.000
_cell.angle_alpha   90.00
_cell.angle_beta   90.00
_cell.angle_gamma   90.00
#
_symmetry.space_group_name_H-M   'P 1'
#
loop_
_entity.id
_entity.type
_entity.pdbx_description
1 polymer ?
#
loop_
_entity_poly.entity_id
_entity_poly.type
_entity_poly.pdbx_seq_one_letter_code
_entity_poly.pdbx_strand_id
1 'polypeptide(L)'
;MADPASTITLLHGEYALVVGQDGSRMSVRVEGEHLDDEDGLPVSVVLVTALARRLLEDPDFHDEMLEWYEEHDEEDDDEVAGTA
;
A
#
# COMPACT_ATOMS: atom_id res chain seq x y z
N MET A 1 9.09 -14.87 8.94
CA MET A 1 10.14 -14.96 7.88
C MET A 1 9.79 -13.88 6.88
N ALA A 2 10.64 -12.87 6.63
CA ALA A 2 10.23 -11.70 5.82
C ALA A 2 9.58 -12.12 4.49
N ASP A 3 8.34 -11.66 4.27
CA ASP A 3 7.57 -11.86 3.05
C ASP A 3 8.49 -11.65 1.83
N PRO A 4 8.54 -12.58 0.86
CA PRO A 4 9.44 -12.42 -0.27
C PRO A 4 9.08 -11.11 -0.96
N ALA A 5 9.99 -10.13 -0.90
CA ALA A 5 9.76 -8.79 -1.42
C ALA A 5 9.18 -8.89 -2.83
N SER A 6 7.87 -8.65 -2.96
CA SER A 6 7.16 -8.75 -4.22
C SER A 6 7.58 -7.56 -5.05
N THR A 7 8.46 -7.81 -6.02
CA THR A 7 8.95 -6.78 -6.91
C THR A 7 7.93 -6.58 -8.03
N ILE A 8 7.29 -5.41 -8.03
CA ILE A 8 6.36 -4.98 -9.08
C ILE A 8 7.11 -4.01 -9.99
N THR A 9 7.23 -4.35 -11.27
CA THR A 9 7.81 -3.46 -12.29
C THR A 9 6.69 -2.63 -12.90
N LEU A 10 6.78 -1.31 -12.78
CA LEU A 10 5.86 -0.37 -13.43
C LEU A 10 6.39 0.01 -14.80
N LEU A 11 5.53 -0.07 -15.82
CA LEU A 11 5.80 0.42 -17.17
C LEU A 11 5.53 1.92 -17.27
N HIS A 12 5.94 2.51 -18.39
CA HIS A 12 5.68 3.93 -18.67
C HIS A 12 4.17 4.24 -18.61
N GLY A 13 3.80 5.24 -17.80
CA GLY A 13 2.42 5.63 -17.57
C GLY A 13 1.63 4.77 -16.57
N GLU A 14 2.26 3.75 -15.96
CA GLU A 14 1.68 2.98 -14.88
C GLU A 14 1.96 3.60 -13.51
N TYR A 15 0.98 3.47 -12.62
CA TYR A 15 1.05 3.97 -11.24
C TYR A 15 0.57 2.88 -10.31
N ALA A 16 1.29 2.66 -9.21
CA ALA A 16 0.88 1.79 -8.13
C ALA A 16 0.26 2.60 -7.00
N LEU A 17 -0.90 2.17 -6.52
CA LEU A 17 -1.45 2.59 -5.25
C LEU A 17 -1.00 1.59 -4.19
N VAL A 18 -0.17 2.03 -3.26
CA VAL A 18 0.34 1.18 -2.18
C VAL A 18 -0.41 1.53 -0.91
N VAL A 19 -1.13 0.55 -0.38
CA VAL A 19 -1.76 0.58 0.94
C VAL A 19 -0.90 -0.21 1.90
N GLY A 20 -0.67 0.33 3.09
CA GLY A 20 0.14 -0.31 4.12
C GLY A 20 -0.19 0.22 5.50
N GLN A 21 0.41 -0.39 6.51
CA GLN A 21 0.29 0.01 7.90
C GLN A 21 1.63 0.53 8.43
N ASP A 22 1.63 1.73 9.02
CA ASP A 22 2.75 2.32 9.74
C ASP A 22 2.36 2.41 11.22
N GLY A 23 2.81 1.44 12.01
CA GLY A 23 2.41 1.30 13.42
C GLY A 23 0.91 1.02 13.56
N SER A 24 0.17 1.91 14.23
CA SER A 24 -1.30 1.80 14.40
C SER A 24 -2.09 2.61 13.37
N ARG A 25 -1.45 3.05 12.29
CA ARG A 25 -2.06 3.94 11.30
C ARG A 25 -1.93 3.37 9.90
N MET A 26 -3.04 3.38 9.19
CA MET A 26 -3.05 3.10 7.75
C MET A 26 -2.36 4.23 6.95
N SER A 27 -1.62 3.82 5.93
CA SER A 27 -0.93 4.69 4.99
C SER A 27 -1.33 4.33 3.56
N VAL A 28 -1.47 5.35 2.71
CA VAL A 28 -1.75 5.19 1.28
C VAL A 28 -0.78 6.10 0.53
N ARG A 29 -0.03 5.53 -0.41
CA ARG A 29 0.94 6.25 -1.25
C ARG A 29 0.79 5.85 -2.70
N VAL A 30 1.20 6.74 -3.61
CA VAL A 30 1.19 6.50 -5.05
C VAL A 30 2.64 6.48 -5.53
N GLU A 31 3.04 5.40 -6.18
CA GLU A 31 4.36 5.23 -6.80
C GLU A 31 4.18 5.19 -8.34
N GLY A 32 5.12 5.74 -9.09
CA GLY A 32 5.04 5.77 -10.55
C GLY A 32 6.15 6.60 -11.17
N GLU A 33 6.05 6.84 -12.48
CA GLU A 33 7.02 7.66 -13.19
C GLU A 33 7.03 9.10 -12.67
N HIS A 34 8.23 9.66 -12.46
CA HIS A 34 8.41 11.06 -12.11
C HIS A 34 8.16 11.91 -13.36
N LEU A 35 7.15 12.77 -13.29
CA LEU A 35 6.83 13.68 -14.38
C LEU A 35 7.72 14.91 -14.22
N ASP A 36 8.84 14.93 -14.92
CA ASP A 36 9.63 16.15 -15.08
C ASP A 36 8.77 17.17 -15.88
N ASP A 37 8.58 18.35 -15.29
CA ASP A 37 7.65 19.41 -15.67
C ASP A 37 7.51 19.70 -17.18
N GLU A 38 6.28 19.94 -17.65
CA GLU A 38 5.83 21.17 -18.35
C GLU A 38 4.41 21.04 -18.99
N ASP A 39 3.94 19.81 -19.21
CA ASP A 39 2.55 19.54 -19.62
C ASP A 39 1.78 18.93 -18.45
N GLY A 40 0.59 19.45 -18.14
CA GLY A 40 -0.16 19.18 -16.92
C GLY A 40 -0.24 17.70 -16.51
N LEU A 41 -0.40 17.47 -15.20
CA LEU A 41 -0.49 16.15 -14.58
C LEU A 41 -1.37 15.18 -15.42
N PRO A 42 -0.86 14.02 -15.84
CA PRO A 42 -1.63 13.00 -16.53
C PRO A 42 -2.90 12.70 -15.75
N VAL A 43 -4.00 12.51 -16.47
CA VAL A 43 -5.31 12.22 -15.87
C VAL A 43 -5.25 10.99 -14.95
N SER A 44 -4.42 10.00 -15.29
CA SER A 44 -4.17 8.82 -14.44
C SER A 44 -3.60 9.19 -13.07
N VAL A 45 -2.64 10.13 -13.00
CA VAL A 45 -2.09 10.64 -11.74
C VAL A 45 -3.16 11.35 -10.92
N VAL A 46 -3.95 12.20 -11.58
CA VAL A 46 -5.02 12.94 -10.92
C VAL A 46 -6.06 11.97 -10.34
N LEU A 47 -6.47 10.96 -11.12
CA LEU A 47 -7.43 9.96 -10.69
C LEU A 47 -6.90 9.09 -9.55
N VAL A 48 -5.68 8.57 -9.65
CA VAL A 48 -5.11 7.70 -8.61
C VAL A 48 -4.83 8.48 -7.32
N THR A 49 -4.45 9.76 -7.42
CA THR A 49 -4.28 10.65 -6.27
C THR A 49 -5.63 10.99 -5.62
N ALA A 50 -6.66 11.25 -6.41
CA ALA A 50 -8.01 11.49 -5.90
C ALA A 50 -8.56 10.25 -5.19
N LEU A 51 -8.31 9.06 -5.75
CA LEU A 51 -8.66 7.79 -5.13
C LEU A 51 -7.91 7.59 -3.82
N ALA A 52 -6.59 7.81 -3.79
CA ALA A 52 -5.77 7.70 -2.58
C ALA A 52 -6.31 8.60 -1.45
N ARG A 53 -6.66 9.84 -1.77
CA ARG A 53 -7.27 10.76 -0.80
C ARG A 53 -8.62 10.26 -0.30
N ARG A 54 -9.49 9.82 -1.22
CA ARG A 54 -10.82 9.35 -0.85
C ARG A 54 -10.76 8.13 0.07
N LEU A 55 -9.79 7.23 -0.17
CA LEU A 55 -9.54 6.06 0.68
C LEU A 55 -9.02 6.45 2.07
N LEU A 56 -8.14 7.45 2.16
CA LEU A 56 -7.66 8.01 3.44
C LEU A 56 -8.76 8.69 4.26
N GLU A 57 -9.84 9.10 3.61
CA GLU A 57 -11.00 9.73 4.24
C GLU A 57 -12.12 8.72 4.53
N ASP A 58 -11.93 7.44 4.20
CA ASP A 58 -12.94 6.39 4.32
C ASP A 58 -12.69 5.52 5.57
N PRO A 59 -13.45 5.73 6.67
CA PRO A 59 -13.24 4.99 7.90
C PRO A 59 -13.59 3.50 7.77
N ASP A 60 -14.59 3.15 6.97
CA ASP A 60 -14.98 1.75 6.75
C ASP A 60 -13.86 0.98 6.05
N PHE A 61 -13.21 1.60 5.05
CA PHE A 61 -12.03 1.03 4.40
C PHE A 61 -10.86 0.86 5.35
N HIS A 62 -10.65 1.82 6.27
CA HIS A 62 -9.57 1.73 7.24
C HIS A 62 -9.77 0.57 8.21
N ASP A 63 -10.98 0.41 8.72
CA ASP A 63 -11.30 -0.66 9.67
C ASP A 63 -11.18 -2.03 8.99
N GLU A 64 -11.69 -2.19 7.76
CA GLU A 64 -11.56 -3.43 6.98
C GLU A 64 -10.10 -3.78 6.67
N MET A 65 -9.28 -2.78 6.29
CA MET A 65 -7.87 -3.02 6.01
C MET A 65 -7.08 -3.36 7.27
N LEU A 66 -7.37 -2.72 8.41
CA LEU A 66 -6.72 -3.03 9.68
C LEU A 66 -7.08 -4.44 10.16
N GLU A 67 -8.36 -4.82 10.07
CA GLU A 67 -8.81 -6.18 10.35
C GLU A 67 -8.08 -7.19 9.46
N TRP A 68 -8.00 -6.94 8.15
CA TRP A 68 -7.27 -7.81 7.22
C TRP A 68 -5.79 -7.95 7.59
N TYR A 69 -5.12 -6.85 7.95
CA TYR A 69 -3.73 -6.90 8.39
C TYR A 69 -3.58 -7.67 9.70
N GLU A 70 -4.45 -7.44 10.69
CA GLU A 70 -4.42 -8.17 11.98
C GLU A 70 -4.62 -9.67 11.78
N GLU A 71 -5.59 -10.08 10.95
CA GLU A 71 -5.87 -11.49 10.64
C GLU A 71 -4.70 -12.20 9.96
N HIS A 72 -3.87 -11.47 9.21
CA HIS A 72 -2.75 -12.02 8.45
C HIS A 72 -1.38 -11.73 9.10
N ASP A 73 -1.31 -10.94 10.17
CA ASP A 73 -0.11 -10.74 11.00
C ASP A 73 0.11 -11.94 11.93
N GLU A 74 -0.98 -12.60 12.37
CA GLU A 74 -0.95 -13.76 13.28
C GLU A 74 -0.44 -15.06 12.61
N GLU A 75 -0.34 -15.12 11.27
CA GLU A 75 0.21 -16.29 10.56
C GLU A 75 1.76 -16.39 10.63
N ASP A 76 2.46 -15.42 11.23
CA ASP A 76 3.94 -15.37 11.29
C ASP A 76 4.55 -15.74 12.68
N ASP A 77 3.76 -16.00 13.74
CA ASP A 77 4.26 -16.16 15.13
C ASP A 77 4.17 -17.57 15.77
N ASP A 78 3.87 -18.64 15.01
CA ASP A 78 3.76 -20.01 15.58
C ASP A 78 4.81 -21.01 15.03
N GLU A 79 6.11 -20.69 15.09
CA GLU A 79 7.17 -21.73 15.14
C GLU A 79 8.52 -21.19 15.66
N VAL A 80 8.77 -21.22 16.97
CA VAL A 80 10.07 -21.63 17.57
C VAL A 80 9.92 -21.90 19.08
N ALA A 81 9.09 -22.89 19.41
CA ALA A 81 9.22 -23.60 20.68
C ALA A 81 10.29 -24.70 20.55
N GLY A 82 11.54 -24.34 20.85
CA GLY A 82 12.53 -25.23 21.44
C GLY A 82 13.26 -26.22 20.53
N THR A 83 14.57 -26.01 20.39
CA THR A 83 15.54 -27.11 20.55
C THR A 83 16.72 -26.62 21.38
N ALA A 84 16.88 -27.27 22.54
CA ALA A 84 18.02 -27.17 23.43
C ALA A 84 19.30 -27.80 22.82
#